data_AF-A0A2R3IYP3-F1
#
_entry.id   AF-A0A2R3IYP3-F1
#
_cell.length_a   1.000
_cell.length_b   1.000
_cell.length_c   1.000
_cell.angle_alpha   90.00
_cell.angle_beta   90.00
_cell.angle_gamma   90.00
#
_symmetry.space_group_name_H-M   'P 1'
#
loop_
_entity.id
_entity.type
_entity.pdbx_description
1 polymer ?
#
loop_
_entity_poly.entity_id
_entity_poly.type
_entity_poly.pdbx_seq_one_letter_code
_entity_poly.pdbx_strand_id
1 'polypeptide(L)' 'MNLKPQTLMVAIQCVAARTRELDAQLQSDDPENAAELEQLLVGYDLAADDLKNAYEEALAQYSGLPPYDRLVDDPAA' A
#
# COMPACT_ATOMS: atom_id res chain seq x y z
N MET A 1 -18.56 1.71 1.54
CA MET A 1 -18.55 0.79 2.72
C MET A 1 -17.67 1.46 3.76
N ASN A 2 -18.12 1.64 5.01
CA ASN A 2 -17.28 2.29 6.03
C ASN A 2 -16.41 1.23 6.73
N LEU A 3 -15.10 1.32 6.53
CA LEU A 3 -14.10 0.48 7.21
C LEU A 3 -13.64 1.16 8.50
N LYS A 4 -13.25 0.35 9.50
CA LYS A 4 -12.62 0.88 10.71
C LYS A 4 -11.25 1.46 10.35
N PRO A 5 -10.80 2.56 10.98
CA PRO A 5 -9.47 3.14 10.70
C PRO A 5 -8.34 2.13 10.85
N GLN A 6 -8.42 1.22 11.83
CA GLN A 6 -7.42 0.16 12.01
C GLN A 6 -7.39 -0.82 10.83
N THR A 7 -8.53 -1.11 10.22
CA THR A 7 -8.61 -1.96 9.01
C THR A 7 -7.95 -1.26 7.83
N LEU A 8 -8.15 0.06 7.68
CA LEU A 8 -7.47 0.85 6.65
C LEU A 8 -5.95 0.84 6.85
N MET A 9 -5.48 1.05 8.09
CA MET A 9 -4.04 1.02 8.40
C MET A 9 -3.39 -0.31 8.01
N VAL A 10 -4.01 -1.43 8.38
CA VAL A 10 -3.49 -2.77 8.04
C VAL A 10 -3.52 -3.00 6.53
N ALA A 11 -4.60 -2.59 5.85
CA ALA A 11 -4.70 -2.73 4.40
C ALA A 11 -3.59 -1.94 3.68
N ILE A 12 -3.38 -0.68 4.06
CA ILE A 12 -2.33 0.20 3.50
C ILE A 12 -0.95 -0.43 3.69
N GLN A 13 -0.64 -0.88 4.92
CA GLN A 13 0.64 -1.50 5.23
C GLN A 13 0.89 -2.78 4.43
N CYS A 14 -0.14 -3.63 4.29
CA CYS A 14 -0.03 -4.87 3.52
C CYS A 14 0.15 -4.60 2.03
N VAL A 15 -0.60 -3.66 1.45
CA VAL A 15 -0.44 -3.28 0.03
C VAL A 15 0.97 -2.72 -0.19
N ALA A 16 1.42 -1.76 0.63
CA ALA A 16 2.76 -1.17 0.50
C ALA A 16 3.90 -2.20 0.64
N ALA A 17 3.77 -3.14 1.58
CA ALA A 17 4.76 -4.22 1.73
C ALA A 17 4.78 -5.14 0.50
N ARG A 18 3.62 -5.53 -0.01
CA ARG A 18 3.53 -6.42 -1.18
C ARG A 18 3.99 -5.74 -2.46
N THR A 19 3.70 -4.44 -2.66
CA THR A 19 4.23 -3.65 -3.78
C THR A 19 5.77 -3.69 -3.77
N ARG A 20 6.41 -3.40 -2.63
CA ARG A 20 7.87 -3.46 -2.50
C ARG A 20 8.46 -4.86 -2.77
N GLU A 21 7.81 -5.91 -2.29
CA GLU A 21 8.24 -7.29 -2.54
C GLU A 21 8.18 -7.67 -4.03
N LEU A 22 7.18 -7.16 -4.77
CA LEU A 22 7.03 -7.38 -6.20
C LEU A 22 8.01 -6.51 -7.01
N ASP A 23 8.22 -5.27 -6.62
CA ASP A 23 9.23 -4.39 -7.21
C ASP A 23 10.63 -4.99 -7.08
N ALA A 24 10.97 -5.55 -5.91
CA ALA A 24 12.25 -6.23 -5.70
C ALA A 24 12.39 -7.49 -6.58
N GLN A 25 11.30 -8.22 -6.84
CA GLN A 25 11.31 -9.36 -7.77
C GLN A 25 11.56 -8.91 -9.21
N LEU A 26 10.94 -7.80 -9.64
CA LEU A 26 11.15 -7.22 -10.96
C LEU A 26 12.57 -6.70 -11.18
N GLN A 27 13.28 -6.32 -10.12
CA GLN A 27 14.67 -5.87 -10.17
C GLN A 27 15.70 -7.01 -10.19
N SER A 28 15.26 -8.27 -10.12
CA SER A 28 16.17 -9.42 -10.22
C SER A 28 16.75 -9.58 -11.64
N ASP A 29 17.86 -10.32 -11.77
CA ASP A 29 18.60 -10.46 -13.05
C ASP A 29 17.78 -11.15 -14.17
N ASP A 30 16.79 -11.97 -13.81
CA ASP A 30 15.89 -12.66 -14.75
C ASP A 30 14.49 -12.82 -14.11
N PRO A 31 13.66 -11.77 -14.14
CA PRO A 31 12.36 -11.78 -13.47
C PRO A 31 11.35 -12.62 -14.25
N GLU A 32 10.99 -13.78 -13.70
CA GLU A 32 9.88 -14.59 -14.23
C GLU A 32 8.56 -13.82 -14.18
N ASN A 33 7.78 -13.86 -15.27
CA ASN A 33 6.45 -13.24 -15.39
C ASN A 33 6.45 -11.72 -15.14
N ALA A 34 7.52 -11.02 -15.56
CA ALA A 34 7.66 -9.57 -15.33
C ALA A 34 6.44 -8.77 -15.83
N ALA A 35 5.89 -9.11 -16.99
CA ALA A 35 4.73 -8.41 -17.55
C ALA A 35 3.46 -8.58 -16.69
N GLU A 36 3.24 -9.78 -16.14
CA GLU A 36 2.12 -10.06 -15.23
C GLU A 36 2.30 -9.33 -13.89
N LEU A 37 3.54 -9.27 -13.39
CA LEU A 37 3.87 -8.55 -12.15
C LEU A 37 3.66 -7.04 -12.30
N GLU A 38 4.10 -6.45 -13.41
CA GLU A 38 3.85 -5.03 -13.71
C GLU A 38 2.35 -4.71 -13.78
N GLN A 39 1.55 -5.58 -14.42
CA GLN A 39 0.09 -5.41 -14.46
C GLN A 39 -0.55 -5.50 -13.07
N LEU A 40 -0.07 -6.42 -12.24
CA LEU A 40 -0.53 -6.55 -10.85
C LEU A 40 -0.18 -5.32 -10.02
N LEU A 41 1.03 -4.77 -10.19
CA LEU A 41 1.50 -3.57 -9.51
C LEU A 41 0.65 -2.34 -9.84
N VAL A 42 0.26 -2.16 -11.10
CA VAL A 42 -0.70 -1.09 -11.47
C VAL A 42 -2.01 -1.23 -10.70
N GLY A 43 -2.51 -2.45 -10.51
CA GLY A 43 -3.70 -2.70 -9.69
C GLY A 43 -3.50 -2.37 -8.21
N TYR A 44 -2.29 -2.61 -7.68
CA TYR A 44 -1.94 -2.28 -6.30
C TYR A 44 -1.81 -0.77 -6.09
N ASP A 45 -1.25 -0.04 -7.05
CA ASP A 45 -1.16 1.42 -6.99
C ASP A 45 -2.56 2.06 -6.96
N LEU A 46 -3.48 1.59 -7.81
CA LEU A 46 -4.86 2.05 -7.81
C LEU A 46 -5.57 1.75 -6.47
N ALA A 47 -5.32 0.58 -5.89
CA ALA A 47 -5.86 0.21 -4.58
C ALA A 47 -5.25 1.06 -3.45
N ALA A 48 -3.94 1.36 -3.52
CA ALA A 48 -3.25 2.19 -2.55
C ALA A 48 -3.79 3.63 -2.56
N ASP A 49 -4.05 4.19 -3.75
CA ASP A 49 -4.64 5.52 -3.89
C ASP A 49 -6.05 5.59 -3.27
N ASP A 50 -6.91 4.58 -3.50
CA ASP A 50 -8.25 4.53 -2.92
C ASP A 50 -8.20 4.38 -1.38
N LEU A 51 -7.30 3.54 -0.88
CA LEU A 51 -7.06 3.36 0.55
C LEU A 51 -6.53 4.65 1.20
N LYS A 52 -5.64 5.38 0.51
CA LYS A 52 -5.12 6.67 0.98
C LYS A 52 -6.25 7.69 1.14
N ASN A 53 -7.10 7.85 0.13
CA ASN A 53 -8.24 8.77 0.19
C ASN A 53 -9.18 8.43 1.36
N ALA A 54 -9.53 7.14 1.52
CA ALA A 54 -10.36 6.69 2.64
C ALA A 54 -9.70 6.92 4.01
N TYR A 55 -8.36 6.81 4.09
CA TYR A 55 -7.61 7.08 5.31
C TYR A 55 -7.53 8.57 5.64
N GLU A 56 -7.38 9.44 4.64
CA GLU A 56 -7.43 10.90 4.82
C GLU A 56 -8.78 11.36 5.35
N GLU A 57 -9.88 10.78 4.86
CA GLU A 57 -11.21 11.00 5.43
C GLU A 57 -11.32 10.53 6.89
N ALA A 58 -10.67 9.40 7.23
CA ALA A 58 -10.61 8.91 8.59
C ALA A 58 -9.77 9.80 9.51
N LEU A 59 -8.67 10.39 9.03
CA LEU A 59 -7.85 11.35 9.78
C LEU A 59 -8.65 12.59 10.20
N ALA A 60 -9.60 13.04 9.38
CA ALA A 60 -10.48 14.15 9.71
C ALA A 60 -11.51 13.81 10.82
N GLN A 61 -11.83 12.52 10.99
CA GLN A 61 -12.89 12.05 11.90
C GLN A 61 -12.36 11.46 13.21
N TYR A 62 -11.15 10.89 13.20
CA TYR A 62 -10.57 10.16 14.33
C TYR A 62 -9.22 10.76 14.72
N SER A 63 -9.05 11.05 16.01
CA SER A 63 -7.79 11.53 16.57
C SER A 63 -6.84 10.37 16.91
N GLY A 64 -5.54 10.66 16.95
CA GLY A 64 -4.50 9.70 17.35
C GLY A 64 -4.06 8.71 16.27
N LEU A 65 -4.58 8.84 15.05
CA LEU A 65 -4.09 8.10 13.89
C LEU A 65 -2.74 8.68 13.42
N PRO A 66 -1.78 7.83 13.00
CA PRO A 66 -0.52 8.31 12.42
C PRO A 66 -0.73 8.97 11.05
N PRO A 67 0.21 9.80 10.56
CA PRO A 67 0.18 10.29 9.19
C PRO A 67 0.34 9.12 8.20
N TYR A 68 -0.24 9.26 6.99
CA TYR A 68 -0.19 8.22 5.94
C TYR A 68 1.24 7.78 5.61
N ASP A 69 2.17 8.72 5.50
CA ASP A 69 3.57 8.43 5.14
C ASP A 69 4.23 7.45 6.11
N ARG A 70 3.87 7.49 7.40
CA ARG A 70 4.38 6.51 8.40
C ARG A 70 3.85 5.09 8.21
N LEU A 71 2.75 4.91 7.48
CA LEU A 71 2.18 3.59 7.21
C LEU A 71 2.82 2.92 6.00
N VAL A 72 3.30 3.72 5.04
CA VAL A 72 3.92 3.22 3.80
C VAL A 72 5.44 3.21 3.86
N ASP A 73 6.04 3.93 4.82
CA ASP A 73 7.47 3.89 5.10
C ASP A 73 7.97 2.45 5.21
N ASP A 74 9.11 2.19 4.58
CA ASP A 74 9.77 0.90 4.68
C ASP A 74 10.44 0.79 6.06
N PRO A 75 10.01 -0.13 6.93
CA PRO A 75 10.67 -0.32 8.23
C PRO A 75 12.12 -0.80 8.12
N ALA A 76 12.58 -1.22 6.94
CA ALA A 76 13.94 -1.68 6.67
C ALA A 76 14.84 -0.65 5.93
N ALA A 77 14.32 0.52 5.57
CA ALA A 77 15.07 1.60 4.91
C ALA A 77 15.80 2.54 5.89
#